data_AF-A0A2I0T683-F1
#
_entry.id   AF-A0A2I0T683-F1
#
_cell.length_a   1.000
_cell.length_b   1.000
_cell.length_c   1.000
_cell.angle_alpha   90.00
_cell.angle_beta   90.00
_cell.angle_gamma   90.00
#
_symmetry.space_group_name_H-M   'P 1'
#
loop_
_entity.id
_entity.type
_entity.pdbx_description
1 polymer ?
#
loop_
_entity_poly.entity_id
_entity_poly.type
_entity_poly.pdbx_seq_one_letter_code
_entity_poly.pdbx_strand_id
1 'polypeptide(L)'
;MRKDFSRLPGEHIVTWLLRCWDNGANSLELEDREARQLGSLSREGGIDTVIRKKTQALSLWRRLLSGMRERYPLSEDVVCHPSKWTTMERGIQYLRELAVRKMIYHDLDNAQLPTDPDEIQCTRPMWRKFVQSAPLTHANSLAVMEWKGEEGPMVNEVAARLQQYEESLSSPLISAVEKLSWKVQQENVILSTCIGQHLSY
;
A
#
# COMPACT_ATOMS: atom_id res chain seq x y z
N MET A 1 -25.81 -2.20 7.08
CA MET A 1 -24.80 -1.49 7.88
C MET A 1 -24.30 -0.31 7.04
N ARG A 2 -24.49 0.94 7.48
CA ARG A 2 -24.07 2.13 6.71
C ARG A 2 -22.55 2.24 6.85
N LYS A 3 -21.79 2.12 5.76
CA LYS A 3 -20.32 2.22 5.80
C LYS A 3 -19.92 3.68 6.04
N ASP A 4 -19.02 3.90 6.99
CA ASP A 4 -18.53 5.24 7.32
C ASP A 4 -17.35 5.61 6.41
N PHE A 5 -17.56 6.63 5.57
CA PHE A 5 -16.57 7.17 4.65
C PHE A 5 -15.83 8.37 5.24
N SER A 6 -16.04 8.70 6.52
CA SER A 6 -15.38 9.83 7.19
C SER A 6 -13.96 9.47 7.58
N ARG A 7 -13.01 10.40 7.40
CA ARG A 7 -11.61 10.26 7.78
C ARG A 7 -11.47 10.23 9.29
N LEU A 8 -10.73 9.25 9.81
CA LEU A 8 -10.49 9.13 11.25
C LEU A 8 -9.47 10.18 11.73
N PRO A 9 -9.48 10.56 13.03
CA PRO A 9 -8.41 11.36 13.61
C PRO A 9 -7.03 10.73 13.46
N GLY A 10 -6.08 11.50 12.92
CA GLY A 10 -4.71 11.03 12.66
C GLY A 10 -4.55 10.13 11.43
N GLU A 11 -5.63 9.76 10.75
CA GLU A 11 -5.56 8.95 9.53
C GLU A 11 -4.99 9.77 8.36
N HIS A 12 -3.98 9.22 7.69
CA HIS A 12 -3.41 9.84 6.50
C HIS A 12 -4.43 9.88 5.36
N ILE A 13 -4.40 10.97 4.58
CA ILE A 13 -5.41 11.22 3.56
C ILE A 13 -5.50 10.13 2.49
N VAL A 14 -4.37 9.54 2.09
CA VAL A 14 -4.33 8.46 1.09
C VAL A 14 -4.84 7.15 1.68
N THR A 15 -4.47 6.84 2.93
CA THR A 15 -5.01 5.67 3.67
C THR A 15 -6.52 5.76 3.79
N TRP A 16 -7.05 6.94 4.11
CA TRP A 16 -8.49 7.20 4.14
C TRP A 16 -9.17 6.97 2.79
N LEU A 17 -8.58 7.47 1.69
CA LEU A 17 -9.12 7.23 0.35
C LEU A 17 -9.14 5.75 0.01
N LEU A 18 -8.05 5.02 0.26
CA LEU A 18 -8.00 3.59 0.02
C LEU A 18 -9.07 2.84 0.84
N ARG A 19 -9.28 3.23 2.10
CA ARG A 19 -10.38 2.69 2.91
C ARG A 19 -11.76 3.02 2.34
N CYS A 20 -11.96 4.21 1.78
CA CYS A 20 -13.19 4.55 1.07
C CYS A 20 -13.40 3.64 -0.16
N TRP A 21 -12.35 3.38 -0.93
CA TRP A 21 -12.36 2.43 -2.05
C TRP A 21 -12.76 1.03 -1.58
N ASP A 22 -12.06 0.48 -0.59
CA ASP A 22 -12.32 -0.87 -0.02
C ASP A 22 -13.74 -0.98 0.57
N ASN A 23 -14.30 0.15 1.03
CA ASN A 23 -15.68 0.25 1.48
C ASN A 23 -16.70 0.38 0.33
N GLY A 24 -16.28 0.37 -0.93
CA GLY A 24 -17.18 0.40 -2.09
C GLY A 24 -17.65 1.81 -2.45
N ALA A 25 -16.84 2.85 -2.19
CA ALA A 25 -17.15 4.22 -2.62
C ALA A 25 -17.39 4.33 -4.14
N ASN A 26 -16.85 3.42 -4.94
CA ASN A 26 -17.06 3.42 -6.40
C ASN A 26 -18.45 2.92 -6.80
N SER A 27 -19.07 2.07 -5.99
CA SER A 27 -20.43 1.56 -6.24
C SER A 27 -21.53 2.48 -5.70
N LEU A 28 -21.15 3.51 -4.94
CA LEU A 28 -22.08 4.49 -4.37
C LEU A 28 -22.23 5.67 -5.33
N GLU A 29 -23.16 5.57 -6.27
CA GLU A 29 -23.60 6.70 -7.09
C GLU A 29 -24.31 7.74 -6.23
N LEU A 30 -23.95 9.01 -6.41
CA LEU A 30 -24.53 10.12 -5.67
C LEU A 30 -25.14 11.14 -6.62
N GLU A 31 -26.45 11.35 -6.47
CA GLU A 31 -27.14 12.48 -7.06
C GLU A 31 -26.75 13.79 -6.36
N ASP A 32 -27.00 14.94 -7.00
CA ASP A 32 -26.69 16.27 -6.45
C ASP A 32 -27.27 16.47 -5.04
N ARG A 33 -28.52 16.04 -4.81
CA ARG A 33 -29.20 16.20 -3.51
C ARG A 33 -28.55 15.35 -2.41
N GLU A 34 -28.13 14.13 -2.74
CA GLU A 34 -27.48 13.21 -1.80
C GLU A 34 -26.07 13.69 -1.47
N ALA A 35 -25.32 14.14 -2.49
CA ALA A 35 -24.00 14.69 -2.33
C ALA A 35 -24.01 15.88 -1.36
N ARG A 36 -24.98 16.81 -1.51
CA ARG A 36 -25.12 17.97 -0.61
C ARG A 36 -25.43 17.61 0.84
N GLN A 37 -26.01 16.43 1.09
CA GLN A 37 -26.33 15.94 2.43
C GLN A 37 -25.16 15.22 3.11
N LEU A 38 -24.05 15.00 2.40
CA LEU A 38 -22.85 14.44 3.01
C LEU A 38 -22.31 15.36 4.11
N GLY A 39 -21.96 14.75 5.24
CA GLY A 39 -21.20 15.41 6.29
C GLY A 39 -19.75 15.70 5.86
N SER A 40 -18.95 16.18 6.80
CA SER A 40 -17.50 16.35 6.60
C SER A 40 -16.84 14.97 6.48
N LEU A 41 -16.45 14.57 5.26
CA LEU A 41 -15.79 13.28 5.03
C LEU A 41 -14.28 13.40 5.24
N SER A 42 -13.64 14.33 4.55
CA SER A 42 -12.18 14.50 4.58
C SER A 42 -11.67 15.18 5.85
N ARG A 43 -12.55 15.91 6.56
CA ARG A 43 -12.19 16.86 7.64
C ARG A 43 -11.35 18.04 7.15
N GLU A 44 -11.35 18.28 5.84
CA GLU A 44 -10.74 19.42 5.18
C GLU A 44 -11.81 20.14 4.36
N GLY A 45 -12.20 21.35 4.80
CA GLY A 45 -13.32 22.07 4.23
C GLY A 45 -13.23 22.31 2.71
N GLY A 46 -12.01 22.42 2.17
CA GLY A 46 -11.78 22.53 0.72
C GLY A 46 -12.26 21.29 -0.04
N ILE A 47 -11.83 20.10 0.37
CA ILE A 47 -12.17 18.84 -0.29
C ILE A 47 -13.67 18.55 -0.13
N ASP A 48 -14.22 18.70 1.07
CA ASP A 48 -15.64 18.47 1.35
C ASP A 48 -16.56 19.42 0.58
N THR A 49 -16.07 20.61 0.24
CA THR A 49 -16.82 21.56 -0.59
C THR A 49 -16.90 21.08 -2.03
N VAL A 50 -15.80 20.58 -2.60
CA VAL A 50 -15.76 20.09 -3.99
C VAL A 50 -16.66 18.87 -4.16
N ILE A 51 -16.60 17.93 -3.21
CA ILE A 51 -17.44 16.71 -3.21
C ILE A 51 -18.92 17.07 -3.31
N ARG A 52 -19.35 18.10 -2.57
CA ARG A 52 -20.75 18.54 -2.47
C ARG A 52 -21.21 19.45 -3.61
N LYS A 53 -20.29 20.20 -4.25
CA LYS A 53 -20.63 21.18 -5.30
C LYS A 53 -20.85 20.55 -6.69
N LYS A 54 -20.33 19.35 -6.94
CA LYS A 54 -20.48 18.72 -8.26
C LYS A 54 -21.94 18.36 -8.55
N THR A 55 -22.47 18.91 -9.64
CA THR A 55 -23.84 18.74 -10.10
C THR A 55 -24.05 17.49 -10.95
N GLN A 56 -22.99 16.92 -11.52
CA GLN A 56 -23.05 15.67 -12.28
C GLN A 56 -23.23 14.47 -11.34
N ALA A 57 -24.07 13.50 -11.74
CA ALA A 57 -24.15 12.20 -11.08
C ALA A 57 -22.83 11.45 -11.25
N LEU A 58 -22.15 11.20 -10.13
CA LEU A 58 -20.84 10.55 -10.07
C LEU A 58 -20.79 9.70 -8.81
N SER A 59 -20.08 8.58 -8.89
CA SER A 59 -19.74 7.79 -7.71
C SER A 59 -19.00 8.62 -6.66
N LEU A 60 -19.19 8.26 -5.38
CA LEU A 60 -18.46 8.87 -4.27
C LEU A 60 -16.94 8.81 -4.54
N TRP A 61 -16.44 7.71 -5.11
CA TRP A 61 -15.03 7.58 -5.49
C TRP A 61 -14.57 8.65 -6.46
N ARG A 62 -15.29 8.88 -7.56
CA ARG A 62 -14.95 9.93 -8.54
C ARG A 62 -15.01 11.33 -7.95
N ARG A 63 -15.98 11.59 -7.06
CA ARG A 63 -16.08 12.87 -6.33
C ARG A 63 -14.89 13.08 -5.39
N LEU A 64 -14.46 12.03 -4.68
CA LEU A 64 -13.30 12.05 -3.79
C LEU A 64 -12.01 12.34 -4.58
N LEU A 65 -11.73 11.60 -5.66
CA LEU A 65 -10.55 11.82 -6.49
C LEU A 65 -10.51 13.25 -7.07
N SER A 66 -11.66 13.77 -7.51
CA SER A 66 -11.75 15.15 -8.00
C SER A 66 -11.48 16.19 -6.91
N GLY A 67 -12.04 16.00 -5.71
CA GLY A 67 -11.78 16.90 -4.58
C GLY A 67 -10.32 16.90 -4.15
N MET A 68 -9.67 15.73 -4.23
CA MET A 68 -8.24 15.59 -3.98
C MET A 68 -7.41 16.33 -5.02
N ARG A 69 -7.72 16.17 -6.31
CA ARG A 69 -6.99 16.84 -7.40
C ARG A 69 -7.12 18.37 -7.35
N GLU A 70 -8.28 18.89 -6.94
CA GLU A 70 -8.48 20.33 -6.79
C GLU A 70 -7.72 20.89 -5.58
N ARG A 71 -7.68 20.13 -4.48
CA ARG A 71 -6.96 20.54 -3.26
C ARG A 71 -5.44 20.42 -3.39
N TYR A 72 -4.98 19.42 -4.13
CA TYR A 72 -3.57 19.07 -4.34
C TYR A 72 -3.31 19.02 -5.85
N PRO A 73 -2.96 20.16 -6.48
CA PRO A 73 -2.73 20.22 -7.92
C PRO A 73 -1.51 19.42 -8.38
N LEU A 74 -0.51 19.26 -7.50
CA LEU A 74 0.73 18.56 -7.80
C LEU A 74 0.78 17.22 -7.05
N SER A 75 1.27 16.19 -7.76
CA SER A 75 1.35 14.83 -7.22
C SER A 75 2.18 14.76 -5.95
N GLU A 76 3.20 15.61 -5.86
CA GLU A 76 4.17 15.80 -4.80
C GLU A 76 3.52 16.21 -3.47
N ASP A 77 2.43 16.98 -3.53
CA ASP A 77 1.73 17.51 -2.35
C ASP A 77 0.95 16.41 -1.59
N VAL A 78 0.65 15.30 -2.26
CA VAL A 78 -0.02 14.14 -1.64
C VAL A 78 1.02 13.20 -1.07
N VAL A 79 1.21 13.25 0.25
CA VAL A 79 2.17 12.39 0.95
C VAL A 79 1.55 11.01 1.23
N CYS A 80 2.04 9.99 0.53
CA CYS A 80 1.91 8.60 0.98
C CYS A 80 2.94 8.41 2.09
N HIS A 81 2.53 8.10 3.31
CA HIS A 81 3.47 7.89 4.40
C HIS A 81 3.93 6.43 4.37
N PRO A 82 5.19 6.15 3.99
CA PRO A 82 5.75 4.85 4.26
C PRO A 82 6.01 4.80 5.77
N SER A 83 5.01 4.47 6.57
CA SER A 83 5.35 3.84 7.85
C SER A 83 6.15 2.60 7.45
N LYS A 84 7.49 2.62 7.62
CA LYS A 84 8.42 1.52 7.31
C LYS A 84 7.71 0.21 7.60
N TRP A 85 7.15 -0.39 6.55
CA TRP A 85 6.11 -1.38 6.76
C TRP A 85 6.80 -2.62 7.29
N THR A 86 6.28 -3.25 8.33
CA THR A 86 6.96 -4.36 9.01
C THR A 86 6.42 -5.73 8.60
N THR A 87 5.30 -5.77 7.87
CA THR A 87 4.65 -6.99 7.39
C THR A 87 4.31 -6.86 5.91
N MET A 88 4.13 -7.97 5.20
CA MET A 88 3.83 -7.93 3.77
C MET A 88 2.47 -7.31 3.50
N GLU A 89 1.48 -7.48 4.38
CA GLU A 89 0.17 -6.84 4.23
C GLU A 89 0.27 -5.31 4.34
N ARG A 90 1.12 -4.80 5.23
CA ARG A 90 1.40 -3.36 5.31
C ARG A 90 2.17 -2.87 4.07
N GLY A 91 3.04 -3.70 3.51
CA GLY A 91 3.71 -3.42 2.23
C GLY A 91 2.71 -3.34 1.07
N ILE A 92 1.80 -4.32 0.96
CA ILE A 92 0.73 -4.35 -0.04
C ILE A 92 -0.18 -3.12 0.12
N GLN A 93 -0.57 -2.79 1.34
CA GLN A 93 -1.35 -1.58 1.62
C GLN A 93 -0.62 -0.32 1.13
N TYR A 94 0.67 -0.18 1.41
CA TYR A 94 1.46 0.97 0.95
C TYR A 94 1.55 1.03 -0.58
N LEU A 95 1.67 -0.12 -1.25
CA LEU A 95 1.65 -0.18 -2.71
C LEU A 95 0.32 0.29 -3.30
N ARG A 96 -0.81 -0.14 -2.71
CA ARG A 96 -2.15 0.33 -3.08
C ARG A 96 -2.34 1.82 -2.81
N GLU A 97 -1.75 2.36 -1.73
CA GLU A 97 -1.76 3.80 -1.46
C GLU A 97 -0.99 4.60 -2.54
N LEU A 98 0.15 4.08 -3.02
CA LEU A 98 0.86 4.67 -4.15
C LEU A 98 0.01 4.65 -5.43
N ALA A 99 -0.77 3.59 -5.64
CA ALA A 99 -1.71 3.48 -6.75
C ALA A 99 -2.85 4.50 -6.67
N VAL A 100 -3.48 4.63 -5.50
CA VAL A 100 -4.50 5.67 -5.24
C VAL A 100 -3.95 7.06 -5.51
N ARG A 101 -2.72 7.34 -5.06
CA ARG A 101 -2.06 8.63 -5.36
C ARG A 101 -1.92 8.86 -6.85
N LYS A 102 -1.53 7.85 -7.63
CA LYS A 102 -1.46 7.94 -9.10
C LYS A 102 -2.84 8.23 -9.70
N MET A 103 -3.87 7.55 -9.21
CA MET A 103 -5.26 7.71 -9.68
C MET A 103 -5.85 9.09 -9.45
N ILE A 104 -5.45 9.81 -8.40
CA ILE A 104 -5.89 11.21 -8.17
C ILE A 104 -5.62 12.08 -9.40
N TYR A 105 -4.54 11.81 -10.13
CA TYR A 105 -4.09 12.59 -11.29
C TYR A 105 -4.46 11.95 -12.63
N HIS A 106 -5.22 10.85 -12.63
CA HIS A 106 -5.81 10.32 -13.84
C HIS A 106 -6.85 11.29 -14.41
N ASP A 107 -7.03 11.23 -15.72
CA ASP A 107 -8.16 11.89 -16.37
C ASP A 107 -9.45 11.14 -16.01
N LEU A 108 -10.28 11.75 -15.16
CA LEU A 108 -11.50 11.12 -14.64
C LEU A 108 -12.58 10.94 -15.72
N ASP A 109 -12.46 11.66 -16.85
CA ASP A 109 -13.37 11.55 -17.99
C ASP A 109 -12.93 10.43 -18.95
N ASN A 110 -11.72 9.90 -18.79
CA ASN A 110 -11.24 8.77 -19.57
C ASN A 110 -11.73 7.44 -18.98
N ALA A 111 -12.81 6.91 -19.56
CA ALA A 111 -13.39 5.62 -19.18
C ALA A 111 -12.47 4.41 -19.40
N GLN A 112 -11.36 4.56 -20.13
CA GLN A 112 -10.38 3.49 -20.36
C GLN A 112 -9.37 3.36 -19.21
N LEU A 113 -9.32 4.30 -18.26
CA LEU A 113 -8.40 4.22 -17.14
C LEU A 113 -8.95 3.28 -16.05
N PRO A 114 -8.09 2.43 -15.45
CA PRO A 114 -8.50 1.57 -14.35
C PRO A 114 -9.10 2.40 -13.22
N THR A 115 -10.24 1.93 -12.72
CA THR A 115 -10.88 2.52 -11.54
C THR A 115 -10.44 1.84 -10.25
N ASP A 116 -9.85 0.65 -10.35
CA ASP A 116 -9.35 -0.15 -9.24
C ASP A 116 -7.85 0.14 -8.96
N PRO A 117 -7.48 0.54 -7.73
CA PRO A 117 -6.08 0.66 -7.31
C PRO A 117 -5.24 -0.60 -7.56
N ASP A 118 -5.84 -1.79 -7.51
CA ASP A 118 -5.17 -3.08 -7.69
C ASP A 118 -4.86 -3.38 -9.18
N GLU A 119 -5.56 -2.72 -10.09
CA GLU A 119 -5.35 -2.78 -11.55
C GLU A 119 -4.49 -1.61 -12.06
N ILE A 120 -3.85 -0.87 -11.17
CA ILE A 120 -2.93 0.19 -11.58
C ILE A 120 -1.58 -0.41 -11.91
N GLN A 121 -1.09 -0.07 -13.10
CA GLN A 121 0.26 -0.43 -13.50
C GLN A 121 1.30 0.29 -12.64
N CYS A 122 2.20 -0.47 -12.02
CA CYS A 122 3.30 0.05 -11.24
C CYS A 122 4.26 0.84 -12.13
N THR A 123 4.70 2.00 -11.66
CA THR A 123 5.73 2.81 -12.34
C THR A 123 7.08 2.64 -11.67
N ARG A 124 8.18 2.91 -12.39
CA ARG A 124 9.54 2.87 -11.80
C ARG A 124 9.67 3.76 -10.55
N PRO A 125 9.11 5.00 -10.50
CA PRO A 125 9.09 5.79 -9.27
C PRO A 125 8.30 5.16 -8.12
N MET A 126 7.14 4.54 -8.39
CA MET A 126 6.37 3.83 -7.36
C MET A 126 7.18 2.67 -6.79
N TRP A 127 7.79 1.86 -7.66
CA TRP A 127 8.63 0.73 -7.26
C TRP A 127 9.81 1.15 -6.39
N ARG A 128 10.51 2.23 -6.79
CA ARG A 128 11.62 2.77 -6.00
C ARG A 128 11.17 3.17 -4.59
N LYS A 129 10.04 3.89 -4.47
CA LYS A 129 9.47 4.27 -3.16
C LYS A 129 9.10 3.03 -2.34
N PHE A 130 8.49 2.03 -2.97
CA PHE A 130 8.12 0.77 -2.33
C PHE A 130 9.33 0.02 -1.78
N VAL A 131 10.35 -0.24 -2.61
CA VAL A 131 11.57 -0.94 -2.17
C VAL A 131 12.32 -0.16 -1.09
N GLN A 132 12.42 1.17 -1.20
CA GLN A 132 13.08 2.01 -0.20
C GLN A 132 12.34 2.05 1.16
N SER A 133 11.04 1.76 1.16
CA SER A 133 10.22 1.70 2.39
C SER A 133 10.25 0.34 3.09
N ALA A 134 10.82 -0.67 2.43
CA ALA A 134 10.86 -2.04 2.93
C ALA A 134 11.79 -2.21 4.13
N PRO A 135 11.50 -3.17 5.04
CA PRO A 135 12.46 -3.61 6.04
C PRO A 135 13.75 -4.09 5.39
N LEU A 136 14.89 -3.84 6.04
CA LEU A 136 16.20 -4.28 5.55
C LEU A 136 16.26 -5.80 5.32
N THR A 137 15.50 -6.58 6.09
CA THR A 137 15.38 -8.04 5.95
C THR A 137 14.82 -8.47 4.59
N HIS A 138 13.99 -7.63 3.96
CA HIS A 138 13.33 -7.94 2.68
C HIS A 138 13.82 -7.05 1.54
N ALA A 139 14.44 -5.91 1.82
CA ALA A 139 14.81 -4.90 0.82
C ALA A 139 15.61 -5.49 -0.36
N ASN A 140 16.60 -6.35 -0.09
CA ASN A 140 17.39 -7.00 -1.15
C ASN A 140 16.56 -7.99 -1.97
N SER A 141 15.76 -8.84 -1.32
CA SER A 141 14.88 -9.80 -2.01
C SER A 141 13.85 -9.08 -2.88
N LEU A 142 13.29 -7.96 -2.41
CA LEU A 142 12.36 -7.14 -3.17
C LEU A 142 13.05 -6.40 -4.31
N ALA A 143 14.26 -5.90 -4.12
CA ALA A 143 15.00 -5.22 -5.19
C ALA A 143 15.29 -6.17 -6.37
N VAL A 144 15.48 -7.46 -6.09
CA VAL A 144 15.69 -8.52 -7.08
C VAL A 144 14.38 -9.06 -7.66
N MET A 145 13.23 -8.79 -7.01
CA MET A 145 11.92 -9.22 -7.52
C MET A 145 11.70 -8.66 -8.93
N GLU A 146 11.48 -9.57 -9.87
CA GLU A 146 11.61 -9.30 -11.30
C GLU A 146 10.61 -8.23 -11.79
N TRP A 147 11.14 -7.15 -12.36
CA TRP A 147 10.36 -6.24 -13.19
C TRP A 147 10.21 -6.87 -14.58
N LYS A 148 9.04 -7.43 -14.88
CA LYS A 148 8.79 -8.09 -16.16
C LYS A 148 8.47 -7.05 -17.24
N GLY A 149 9.13 -7.12 -18.40
CA GLY A 149 8.77 -6.34 -19.60
C GLY A 149 9.14 -4.85 -19.58
N GLU A 150 8.81 -4.17 -20.69
CA GLU A 150 8.88 -2.71 -20.81
C GLU A 150 7.80 -2.03 -19.96
N GLU A 151 6.62 -2.66 -19.95
CA GLU A 151 5.48 -2.33 -19.12
C GLU A 151 5.64 -2.89 -17.70
N GLY A 152 5.47 -2.07 -16.67
CA GLY A 152 5.56 -2.53 -15.28
C GLY A 152 4.43 -3.48 -14.88
N PRO A 153 4.61 -4.31 -13.82
CA PRO A 153 3.56 -5.19 -13.33
C PRO A 153 2.40 -4.41 -12.74
N MET A 154 1.22 -5.04 -12.69
CA MET A 154 0.05 -4.49 -12.01
C MET A 154 0.22 -4.57 -10.48
N VAL A 155 -0.47 -3.73 -9.73
CA VAL A 155 -0.42 -3.72 -8.26
C VAL A 155 -0.83 -5.08 -7.68
N ASN A 156 -1.89 -5.71 -8.22
CA ASN A 156 -2.33 -7.05 -7.81
C ASN A 156 -1.28 -8.15 -8.08
N GLU A 157 -0.54 -8.07 -9.18
CA GLU A 157 0.54 -9.02 -9.49
C GLU A 157 1.69 -8.90 -8.50
N VAL A 158 2.06 -7.66 -8.15
CA VAL A 158 3.09 -7.43 -7.12
C VAL A 158 2.60 -7.92 -5.76
N ALA A 159 1.34 -7.64 -5.40
CA ALA A 159 0.74 -8.12 -4.16
C ALA A 159 0.75 -9.65 -4.06
N ALA A 160 0.38 -10.34 -5.15
CA ALA A 160 0.42 -11.80 -5.21
C ALA A 160 1.84 -12.36 -5.02
N ARG A 161 2.86 -11.71 -5.60
CA ARG A 161 4.27 -12.11 -5.41
C ARG A 161 4.74 -11.90 -3.98
N LEU A 162 4.30 -10.82 -3.32
CA LEU A 162 4.61 -10.55 -1.91
C LEU A 162 3.99 -11.61 -0.99
N GLN A 163 2.74 -11.98 -1.24
CA GLN A 163 2.05 -13.07 -0.51
C GLN A 163 2.77 -14.41 -0.71
N GLN A 164 3.11 -14.76 -1.95
CA GLN A 164 3.87 -15.97 -2.24
C GLN A 164 5.23 -15.99 -1.55
N TYR A 165 5.91 -14.83 -1.50
CA TYR A 165 7.17 -14.70 -0.78
C TYR A 165 6.98 -14.90 0.73
N GLU A 166 5.93 -14.34 1.34
CA GLU A 166 5.60 -14.54 2.76
C GLU A 166 5.31 -16.01 3.11
N GLU A 167 4.53 -16.69 2.27
CA GLU A 167 4.26 -18.11 2.40
C GLU A 167 5.54 -18.94 2.33
N SER A 168 6.47 -18.57 1.44
CA SER A 168 7.77 -19.23 1.32
C SER A 168 8.65 -19.05 2.57
N LEU A 169 8.59 -17.87 3.21
CA LEU A 169 9.29 -17.60 4.48
C LEU A 169 8.69 -18.41 5.62
N SER A 170 7.39 -18.64 5.59
CA SER A 170 6.65 -19.42 6.59
C SER A 170 6.74 -20.94 6.36
N SER A 171 7.50 -21.38 5.35
CA SER A 171 7.60 -22.79 4.96
C SER A 171 8.24 -23.65 6.07
N PRO A 172 7.73 -24.88 6.31
CA PRO A 172 8.35 -25.83 7.23
C PRO A 172 9.83 -26.10 6.94
N LEU A 173 10.26 -25.97 5.69
CA LEU A 173 11.66 -26.12 5.30
C LEU A 173 12.54 -25.00 5.87
N ILE A 174 12.08 -23.74 5.82
CA ILE A 174 12.81 -22.62 6.41
C ILE A 174 12.87 -22.77 7.93
N SER A 175 11.76 -23.16 8.56
CA SER A 175 11.75 -23.47 10.00
C SER A 175 12.73 -24.60 10.35
N ALA A 176 12.84 -25.64 9.52
CA ALA A 176 13.79 -26.72 9.72
C ALA A 176 15.25 -26.26 9.54
N VAL A 177 15.53 -25.41 8.56
CA VAL A 177 16.86 -24.81 8.33
C VAL A 177 17.27 -23.91 9.48
N GLU A 178 16.38 -23.05 9.97
CA GLU A 178 16.62 -22.23 11.17
C GLU A 178 16.87 -23.12 12.40
N LYS A 179 16.13 -24.23 12.50
CA LYS A 179 16.35 -25.23 13.56
C LYS A 179 17.73 -25.87 13.51
N LEU A 180 18.18 -26.27 12.32
CA LEU A 180 19.51 -26.83 12.15
C LEU A 180 20.60 -25.78 12.37
N SER A 181 20.38 -24.54 11.90
CA SER A 181 21.30 -23.42 12.07
C SER A 181 21.56 -23.11 13.54
N TRP A 182 20.52 -23.01 14.39
CA TRP A 182 20.74 -22.79 15.83
C TRP A 182 21.49 -23.94 16.48
N LYS A 183 21.21 -25.19 16.06
CA LYS A 183 21.86 -26.37 16.63
C LYS A 183 23.35 -26.39 16.30
N VAL A 184 23.71 -26.10 15.05
CA VAL A 184 25.11 -25.96 14.61
C VAL A 184 25.81 -24.81 15.35
N GLN A 185 25.13 -23.68 15.56
CA GLN A 185 25.68 -22.57 16.34
C GLN A 185 25.95 -22.96 17.80
N GLN A 186 25.03 -23.68 18.45
CA GLN A 186 25.26 -24.17 19.82
C GLN A 186 26.42 -25.15 19.89
N GLU A 187 26.49 -26.11 18.96
CA GLU A 187 27.58 -27.09 18.91
C GLU A 187 28.94 -26.39 18.72
N ASN A 188 29.03 -25.37 17.86
CA ASN A 188 30.24 -24.55 17.69
C ASN A 188 30.64 -23.77 18.96
N VAL A 189 29.67 -23.22 19.70
CA VAL A 189 29.93 -22.54 20.98
C VAL A 189 30.43 -23.53 22.04
N ILE A 190 29.84 -24.73 22.10
CA ILE A 190 30.27 -25.78 23.03
C ILE A 190 31.71 -26.22 22.69
N LEU A 191 31.99 -26.52 21.42
CA LEU A 191 33.31 -26.95 20.96
C LEU A 191 34.40 -25.89 21.22
N SER A 192 34.13 -24.62 20.94
CA SER A 192 35.08 -23.53 21.21
C SER A 192 35.36 -23.35 22.71
N THR A 193 34.36 -23.54 23.57
CA THR A 193 34.54 -23.50 25.02
C THR A 193 35.38 -24.68 25.52
N CYS A 194 35.14 -25.89 25.02
CA CYS A 194 35.90 -27.08 25.38
C CYS A 194 37.37 -27.01 24.91
N ILE A 195 37.63 -26.48 23.72
CA ILE A 195 38.99 -26.31 23.20
C ILE A 195 39.76 -25.22 23.97
N GLY A 196 39.11 -24.12 24.33
CA GLY A 196 39.71 -23.05 25.14
C GLY A 196 40.15 -23.52 26.54
N GLN A 197 39.38 -24.41 27.16
CA GLN A 197 39.73 -25.00 28.46
C GLN A 197 40.92 -25.98 28.38
N HIS A 198 41.14 -26.61 27.22
CA HIS A 198 42.26 -27.55 27.02
C HIS A 198 43.60 -26.89 26.66
N LEU A 199 43.59 -25.64 26.19
CA LEU A 199 44.81 -24.88 25.86
C LEU A 199 45.31 -23.97 27.01
N SER A 200 44.71 -24.08 28.21
CA SER A 200 44.99 -23.25 29.38
C SER A 200 45.89 -23.92 30.44
N TYR A 201 46.58 -25.03 30.09
CA TYR A 201 47.50 -25.74 30.98
C TYR A 201 48.92 -25.77 30.40
#